data_AF-T0Y4D5-F1
#
_entry.id   AF-T0Y4D5-F1
#
_cell.length_a   1.000
_cell.length_b   1.000
_cell.length_c   1.000
_cell.angle_alpha   90.00
_cell.angle_beta   90.00
_cell.angle_gamma   90.00
#
_symmetry.space_group_name_H-M   'P 1'
#
loop_
_entity.id
_entity.type
_entity.pdbx_description
1 polymer ?
#
loop_
_entity_poly.entity_id
_entity_poly.type
_entity_poly.pdbx_seq_one_letter_code
_entity_poly.pdbx_strand_id
1 'polypeptide(L)' 'MTEILVLYYSRSGHTADLARRVARGVEEVAGCSARLRQVPPVAPITAVAATTGARGWRALRHAG' A
#
# COMPACT_ATOMS: atom_id res chain seq x y z
N MET A 1 10.57 2.39 13.80
CA MET A 1 9.75 3.23 12.90
C MET A 1 8.96 2.30 12.00
N THR A 2 7.63 2.41 11.98
CA THR A 2 6.73 1.53 11.22
C THR A 2 6.33 2.21 9.92
N GLU A 3 6.70 1.62 8.79
CA GLU A 3 6.33 2.13 7.46
C GLU A 3 5.11 1.38 6.91
N ILE A 4 4.05 2.11 6.55
CA ILE A 4 2.80 1.54 6.06
C ILE A 4 2.57 1.99 4.61
N LEU A 5 2.50 1.04 3.69
CA LEU A 5 2.13 1.30 2.29
C LEU A 5 0.61 1.34 2.14
N VAL A 6 0.08 2.51 1.79
CA VAL A 6 -1.30 2.69 1.32
C VAL A 6 -1.29 2.62 -0.21
N LEU A 7 -1.52 1.43 -0.73
CA LEU A 7 -1.64 1.19 -2.17
C LEU A 7 -3.11 1.27 -2.59
N TYR A 8 -3.42 2.09 -3.59
CA TYR A 8 -4.79 2.24 -4.06
C TYR A 8 -4.89 2.34 -5.59
N TYR A 9 -6.07 2.04 -6.11
CA TYR A 9 -6.51 2.40 -7.46
C TYR A 9 -7.78 3.22 -7.35
N SER A 10 -7.94 4.23 -8.21
CA SER A 10 -9.19 4.96 -8.31
C SER A 10 -9.43 5.42 -9.73
N ARG A 11 -10.62 5.12 -10.27
CA ARG A 11 -11.05 5.63 -11.58
C ARG A 11 -11.62 7.04 -11.49
N SER A 12 -12.35 7.33 -10.41
CA SER A 12 -13.13 8.58 -10.23
C SER A 12 -12.69 9.41 -9.03
N GLY A 13 -11.57 9.07 -8.38
CA GLY A 13 -10.98 9.87 -7.30
C GLY A 13 -11.49 9.59 -5.89
N HIS A 14 -12.70 9.04 -5.72
CA HIS A 14 -13.26 8.75 -4.39
C HIS A 14 -12.33 7.91 -3.50
N THR A 15 -11.73 6.86 -4.07
CA THR A 15 -10.77 6.01 -3.35
C THR A 15 -9.46 6.73 -3.07
N ALA A 16 -9.05 7.67 -3.95
CA ALA A 16 -7.86 8.49 -3.71
C ALA A 16 -8.05 9.41 -2.50
N ASP A 17 -9.24 10.02 -2.37
CA ASP A 17 -9.60 10.86 -1.23
C ASP A 17 -9.63 10.05 0.07
N LEU A 18 -10.21 8.84 0.03
CA LEU A 18 -10.17 7.91 1.17
C LEU A 18 -8.73 7.53 1.53
N ALA A 19 -7.90 7.19 0.55
CA ALA A 19 -6.52 6.76 0.78
C ALA A 19 -5.67 7.87 1.41
N ARG A 20 -5.89 9.15 1.05
CA ARG A 20 -5.25 10.30 1.72
C ARG A 20 -5.66 10.43 3.18
N ARG A 21 -6.94 10.20 3.51
CA ARG A 21 -7.42 10.23 4.90
C ARG A 21 -6.80 9.08 5.72
N VAL A 22 -6.68 7.90 5.13
CA VAL A 22 -6.00 6.75 5.76
C VAL A 22 -4.53 7.07 6.04
N ALA A 23 -3.80 7.61 5.05
CA ALA A 23 -2.40 8.01 5.22
C ALA A 23 -2.22 9.02 6.36
N ARG A 24 -3.10 10.02 6.45
CA ARG A 24 -3.11 10.98 7.57
C ARG A 24 -3.31 10.27 8.92
N GLY A 25 -4.27 9.36 9.02
CA GLY A 25 -4.50 8.61 10.27
C GLY A 25 -3.30 7.75 10.69
N VAL A 26 -2.52 7.23 9.74
CA VAL A 26 -1.25 6.54 10.02
C VAL A 26 -0.22 7.51 10.60
N GLU A 27 -0.08 8.70 10.02
CA GLU A 27 0.88 9.73 10.44
C GLU A 27 0.55 10.33 11.82
N GLU A 28 -0.70 10.23 12.28
CA GLU A 28 -1.13 10.64 13.63
C GLU A 28 -0.60 9.71 14.73
N VAL A 29 -0.12 8.50 14.39
CA VAL A 29 0.45 7.54 15.34
C VAL A 29 1.96 7.74 15.49
N ALA A 30 2.42 7.95 16.72
CA ALA A 30 3.84 8.14 17.02
C ALA A 30 4.70 6.96 16.52
N GLY A 31 5.77 7.27 15.77
CA GLY A 31 6.69 6.28 15.22
C GLY A 31 6.18 5.55 13.97
N CYS A 32 5.07 6.01 13.36
CA CYS A 32 4.53 5.50 12.10
C CYS A 32 4.72 6.51 10.96
N SER A 33 4.81 6.00 9.74
CA SER A 33 4.91 6.79 8.51
C SER A 33 4.09 6.12 7.40
N ALA A 34 3.42 6.94 6.58
CA ALA A 34 2.59 6.49 5.48
C ALA A 34 3.30 6.68 4.13
N ARG A 35 3.24 5.66 3.29
CA ARG A 35 3.65 5.72 1.88
C ARG A 35 2.43 5.53 1.01
N LEU A 36 1.99 6.60 0.35
CA LEU A 36 0.83 6.56 -0.54
C LEU A 36 1.26 6.29 -1.99
N ARG A 37 0.73 5.24 -2.63
CA ARG A 37 1.04 4.90 -4.03
C ARG A 37 -0.23 4.54 -4.80
N GLN A 38 -0.35 5.10 -6.00
CA GLN A 38 -1.43 4.79 -6.93
C GLN A 38 -0.98 3.72 -7.93
N VAL A 39 -1.81 2.70 -8.13
CA VAL A 39 -1.64 1.73 -9.21
C VAL A 39 -2.14 2.38 -10.51
N PRO A 40 -1.37 2.30 -11.62
CA PRO A 40 -1.84 2.80 -12.91
C PRO A 40 -3.11 2.05 -13.36
N PRO A 41 -3.90 2.63 -14.27
CA PRO A 41 -5.01 1.91 -14.90
C PRO A 41 -4.55 0.57 -15.47
N VAL A 42 -5.26 -0.51 -15.12
CA VAL A 42 -4.99 -1.85 -15.65
C VAL A 42 -6.00 -2.16 -16.75
N ALA A 43 -5.52 -2.74 -17.85
CA ALA A 43 -6.38 -3.32 -18.87
C ALA A 43 -7.11 -4.55 -18.29
N PRO A 44 -8.28 -4.97 -18.84
CA PRO A 44 -9.06 -6.11 -18.35
C PRO A 44 -8.43 -7.47 -18.67
N ILE A 45 -7.10 -7.59 -18.60
CA ILE A 45 -6.43 -8.89 -18.67
C ILE A 45 -6.57 -9.53 -17.29
N THR A 46 -7.58 -10.39 -17.16
CA THR A 46 -7.73 -11.26 -15.99
C THR A 46 -6.69 -12.37 -16.09
N ALA A 47 -5.58 -12.21 -15.37
CA ALA A 47 -4.64 -13.29 -15.08
C ALA A 47 -4.74 -13.63 -13.59
N VAL A 48 -4.66 -14.91 -13.24
CA VAL A 48 -4.59 -15.33 -11.83
C VAL A 48 -3.36 -14.67 -11.21
N ALA A 49 -3.56 -13.88 -10.14
CA ALA A 49 -2.45 -13.32 -9.40
C ALA A 49 -1.57 -14.48 -8.91
N ALA A 50 -0.35 -14.57 -9.45
CA ALA A 50 0.63 -15.49 -8.90
C ALA A 50 0.85 -15.09 -7.44
N THR A 51 0.53 -15.98 -6.51
CA THR A 51 0.93 -15.86 -5.11
C THR A 51 2.45 -15.86 -5.07
N THR A 52 3.05 -14.70 -5.29
CA THR A 52 4.45 -14.47 -4.94
C THR A 52 4.44 -14.44 -3.43
N GLY A 53 4.65 -15.62 -2.85
CA GLY A 53 4.53 -15.86 -1.43
C GLY A 53 5.27 -14.81 -0.62
N ALA A 54 4.86 -14.67 0.64
CA ALA A 54 5.45 -13.88 1.70
C ALA A 54 6.92 -14.27 2.04
N ARG A 55 7.73 -14.67 1.06
CA ARG A 55 9.18 -14.90 1.16
C ARG A 55 9.95 -13.61 1.33
N GLY A 56 9.47 -12.47 0.79
CA GLY A 56 10.13 -11.17 0.94
C GLY A 56 9.98 -10.57 2.34
N TRP A 57 8.86 -10.80 3.02
CA TRP A 57 8.56 -10.14 4.30
C TRP A 57 9.24 -10.81 5.51
N ARG A 58 9.71 -12.06 5.34
CA ARG A 58 10.48 -12.78 6.36
C ARG A 58 11.97 -12.37 6.39
N ALA A 59 12.53 -11.92 5.27
CA ALA A 59 13.92 -11.49 5.18
C ALA A 59 14.17 -10.12 5.85
N LEU A 60 13.16 -9.25 5.92
CA LEU A 60 13.27 -7.91 6.49
C LEU A 60 13.05 -7.84 8.01
N ARG A 61 12.65 -8.94 8.67
CA ARG A 61 12.47 -8.97 10.14
C ARG A 61 13.77 -9.21 10.93
N HIS A 62 14.88 -9.48 10.25
CA HIS A 62 16.18 -9.75 10.89
C HIS A 62 17.31 -8.83 10.38
N ALA A 63 16.98 -7.79 9.63
CA ALA A 63 17.95 -6.79 9.20
C ALA A 63 17.74 -5.49 10.00
N GLY A 64 18.40 -5.40 11.16
CA GLY A 64 18.73 -4.16 11.89
C GLY A 64 17.62 -3.55 12.72
#